data_AF-A0A3B8TT09-F1
#
_entry.id   AF-A0A3B8TT09-F1
#
_cell.length_a   1.000
_cell.length_b   1.000
_cell.length_c   1.000
_cell.angle_alpha   90.00
_cell.angle_beta   90.00
_cell.angle_gamma   90.00
#
_symmetry.space_group_name_H-M   'P 1'
#
loop_
_entity.id
_entity.type
_entity.pdbx_description
1 polymer ?
#
loop_
_entity_poly.entity_id
_entity_poly.type
_entity_poly.pdbx_seq_one_letter_code
_entity_poly.pdbx_strand_id
1 'polypeptide(L)'
;MSKLKKALQILASLALGIGILYWLFAKENLDWADFQTELTTINWFWIILGIINLQLSWLYRAIRWQMQIEAIDRRYALRDLWAASVAGVAINYLIPRSGELLKCAWVGKKTGSSTPRLIGTVVTERAIDVLCLLLIVCLGFFLEYDVLISFLLEEAKVPFWLFYLGLFGGVLSLAFLFVTQRLAKRKGGVFAKVWDLIIALW
;
A
#
# COMPACT_ATOMS: atom_id res chain seq x y z
N MET A 1 20.35 10.67 -3.97
CA MET A 1 19.64 11.78 -3.27
C MET A 1 20.55 12.36 -2.21
N SER A 2 20.69 13.68 -2.13
CA SER A 2 21.47 14.29 -1.04
C SER A 2 20.87 13.90 0.31
N LYS A 3 21.72 13.59 1.30
CA LYS A 3 21.30 13.17 2.65
C LYS A 3 20.29 14.16 3.25
N LEU A 4 20.45 15.44 2.93
CA LEU A 4 19.56 16.54 3.33
C LEU A 4 18.11 16.38 2.84
N LYS A 5 17.90 16.00 1.57
CA LYS A 5 16.54 15.83 1.01
C LYS A 5 15.79 14.69 1.69
N LYS A 6 16.49 13.59 2.01
CA LYS A 6 15.92 12.46 2.76
C LYS A 6 15.58 12.86 4.20
N ALA A 7 16.47 13.59 4.87
CA ALA A 7 16.23 14.08 6.23
C ALA A 7 15.02 15.01 6.29
N LEU A 8 14.92 15.97 5.37
CA LEU A 8 13.76 16.87 5.27
C LEU A 8 12.46 16.12 5.00
N GLN A 9 12.47 15.10 4.13
CA GLN A 9 11.29 14.28 3.87
C GLN A 9 10.83 13.51 5.12
N ILE A 10 11.76 12.93 5.88
CA ILE A 10 11.45 12.22 7.12
C ILE A 10 10.89 13.19 8.17
N LEU A 11 11.55 14.34 8.37
CA LEU A 11 11.12 15.37 9.32
C LEU A 11 9.75 15.93 8.96
N ALA A 12 9.48 16.18 7.67
CA ALA A 12 8.18 16.65 7.21
C ALA A 12 7.07 15.62 7.49
N SER A 13 7.30 14.33 7.18
CA SER A 13 6.34 13.26 7.49
C SER A 13 6.09 13.12 8.99
N LEU A 14 7.14 13.23 9.80
CA LEU A 14 7.04 13.14 11.26
C LEU A 14 6.26 14.33 11.84
N ALA A 15 6.58 15.55 11.38
CA ALA A 15 5.88 16.76 11.77
C ALA A 15 4.39 16.73 11.38
N LEU A 16 4.07 16.19 10.20
CA LEU A 16 2.70 15.95 9.77
C LEU A 16 1.98 14.97 10.70
N GLY A 17 2.60 13.83 11.01
CA GLY A 17 2.03 12.84 11.92
C GLY A 17 1.78 13.40 13.31
N ILE A 18 2.77 14.10 13.88
CA ILE A 18 2.64 14.77 15.18
C ILE A 18 1.56 15.87 15.12
N GLY A 19 1.51 16.66 14.06
CA GLY A 19 0.53 17.72 13.89
C GLY A 19 -0.90 17.20 13.83
N ILE A 20 -1.13 16.09 13.10
CA ILE A 20 -2.44 15.44 13.04
C ILE A 20 -2.84 14.87 14.42
N LEU A 21 -1.92 14.19 15.10
CA LEU A 21 -2.18 13.63 16.44
C LEU A 21 -2.45 14.74 17.46
N TYR A 22 -1.65 15.81 17.44
CA TYR A 22 -1.86 16.96 18.31
C TYR A 22 -3.21 17.62 18.02
N TRP A 23 -3.57 17.83 16.75
CA TRP A 23 -4.87 18.40 16.39
C TRP A 23 -6.03 17.52 16.86
N LEU A 24 -5.92 16.19 16.70
CA LEU A 24 -6.93 15.24 17.17
C LEU A 24 -7.08 15.31 18.69
N PHE A 25 -5.97 15.21 19.42
CA PHE A 25 -5.97 15.20 20.89
C PHE A 25 -6.35 16.55 21.50
N ALA A 26 -5.95 17.66 20.87
CA ALA A 26 -6.33 19.00 21.30
C ALA A 26 -7.83 19.29 21.10
N LYS A 27 -8.47 18.64 20.11
CA LYS A 27 -9.90 18.81 19.84
C LYS A 27 -10.79 18.01 20.81
N GLU A 28 -10.30 16.88 21.29
CA GLU A 28 -11.10 15.94 22.10
C GLU A 28 -10.99 16.12 23.62
N ASN A 29 -10.17 17.05 24.14
CA ASN A 29 -9.96 17.25 25.59
C ASN A 29 -9.75 15.91 26.34
N LEU A 30 -8.94 15.02 25.78
CA LEU A 30 -8.72 13.68 26.32
C LEU A 30 -8.08 13.75 27.71
N ASP A 31 -8.83 13.37 28.74
CA ASP A 31 -8.30 13.12 30.07
C ASP A 31 -7.57 11.78 30.09
N TRP A 32 -6.35 11.79 30.63
CA TRP A 32 -5.55 10.59 30.78
C TRP A 32 -6.21 9.56 31.72
N ALA A 33 -6.98 10.02 32.71
CA ALA A 33 -7.72 9.15 33.62
C ALA A 33 -8.84 8.37 32.90
N ASP A 34 -9.55 9.04 31.97
CA ASP A 34 -10.60 8.42 31.17
C ASP A 34 -10.00 7.39 30.21
N PHE A 35 -8.87 7.71 29.56
CA PHE A 35 -8.16 6.77 28.70
C PHE A 35 -7.75 5.48 29.44
N GLN A 36 -7.22 5.61 30.67
CA GLN A 36 -6.85 4.44 31.48
C GLN A 36 -8.07 3.59 31.87
N THR A 37 -9.20 4.23 32.16
CA THR A 37 -10.45 3.53 32.48
C THR A 37 -10.96 2.76 31.26
N GLU A 38 -10.95 3.37 30.08
CA GLU A 38 -11.36 2.72 28.82
C GLU A 38 -10.45 1.55 28.42
N LEU A 39 -9.15 1.57 28.79
CA LEU A 39 -8.29 0.41 28.57
C LEU A 39 -8.75 -0.84 29.34
N THR A 40 -9.46 -0.66 30.46
CA THR A 40 -9.96 -1.79 31.27
C THR A 40 -11.28 -2.36 30.76
N THR A 41 -12.05 -1.59 29.99
CA THR A 41 -13.34 -1.99 29.42
C THR A 41 -13.20 -2.66 28.05
N ILE A 42 -11.98 -2.76 27.52
CA ILE A 42 -11.70 -3.34 26.20
C ILE A 42 -12.22 -4.77 26.12
N ASN A 43 -13.02 -5.02 25.08
CA ASN A 43 -13.47 -6.35 24.75
C ASN A 43 -12.39 -7.13 23.98
N TRP A 44 -11.70 -8.02 24.69
CA TRP A 44 -10.64 -8.89 24.15
C TRP A 44 -11.09 -9.78 22.99
N PHE A 45 -12.38 -10.10 22.87
CA PHE A 45 -12.90 -10.89 21.76
C PHE A 45 -12.57 -10.23 20.41
N TRP A 46 -12.79 -8.92 20.28
CA TRP A 46 -12.54 -8.19 19.03
C TRP A 46 -11.05 -8.09 18.72
N ILE A 47 -10.21 -7.94 19.73
CA ILE A 47 -8.74 -7.94 19.56
C ILE A 47 -8.27 -9.29 19.03
N ILE A 48 -8.70 -10.38 19.67
CA ILE A 48 -8.31 -11.74 19.28
C ILE A 48 -8.81 -12.03 17.86
N LEU A 49 -10.05 -11.66 17.54
CA LEU A 49 -10.62 -11.81 16.20
C LEU A 49 -9.81 -11.03 15.15
N GLY A 50 -9.40 -9.80 15.46
CA GLY A 50 -8.53 -9.00 14.60
C GLY A 50 -7.17 -9.64 14.37
N ILE A 51 -6.54 -10.18 15.42
CA ILE A 51 -5.25 -10.89 15.32
C ILE A 51 -5.40 -12.13 14.43
N ILE A 52 -6.45 -12.93 14.62
CA ILE A 52 -6.71 -14.12 13.78
C ILE A 52 -6.90 -13.70 12.32
N ASN A 53 -7.71 -12.67 12.07
CA ASN A 53 -7.95 -12.17 10.72
C ASN A 53 -6.66 -11.66 10.05
N LEU A 54 -5.77 -11.01 10.82
CA LEU A 54 -4.47 -10.56 10.35
C LEU A 54 -3.59 -11.75 9.92
N GLN A 55 -3.52 -12.81 10.74
CA GLN A 55 -2.75 -14.01 10.42
C GLN A 55 -3.31 -14.72 9.17
N LEU A 56 -4.64 -14.84 9.08
CA LEU A 56 -5.31 -15.40 7.91
C LEU A 56 -5.01 -14.58 6.66
N SER A 57 -5.04 -13.26 6.75
CA SER A 57 -4.70 -12.38 5.62
C SER A 57 -3.29 -12.63 5.09
N TRP A 58 -2.30 -12.79 5.98
CA TRP A 58 -0.93 -13.15 5.58
C TRP A 58 -0.83 -14.55 4.98
N LEU A 59 -1.62 -15.50 5.48
CA LEU A 59 -1.70 -16.85 4.94
C LEU A 59 -2.30 -16.87 3.51
N TYR A 60 -3.44 -16.22 3.30
CA TYR A 60 -4.05 -16.11 1.97
C TYR A 60 -3.10 -15.47 0.97
N ARG A 61 -2.36 -14.46 1.41
CA ARG A 61 -1.34 -13.82 0.58
C ARG A 61 -0.22 -14.78 0.19
N ALA A 62 0.24 -15.60 1.13
CA ALA A 62 1.27 -16.62 0.86
C ALA A 62 0.77 -17.68 -0.13
N ILE A 63 -0.49 -18.10 -0.01
CA ILE A 63 -1.13 -19.07 -0.94
C ILE A 63 -1.22 -18.47 -2.35
N ARG A 64 -1.74 -17.24 -2.48
CA ARG A 64 -1.82 -16.55 -3.78
C ARG A 64 -0.45 -16.43 -4.43
N TRP A 65 0.57 -16.06 -3.65
CA TRP A 65 1.93 -15.94 -4.15
C TRP A 65 2.53 -17.29 -4.54
N GLN A 66 2.22 -18.37 -3.81
CA GLN A 66 2.59 -19.74 -4.18
C GLN A 66 2.05 -20.11 -5.56
N MET A 67 0.78 -19.82 -5.83
CA MET A 67 0.14 -20.08 -7.13
C MET A 67 0.83 -19.30 -8.27
N GLN A 68 1.20 -18.04 -8.02
CA GLN A 68 1.91 -17.22 -9.00
C GLN A 68 3.32 -17.75 -9.29
N ILE A 69 4.06 -18.16 -8.26
CA ILE A 69 5.40 -18.71 -8.43
C ILE A 69 5.37 -20.07 -9.11
N GLU A 70 4.39 -20.91 -8.78
CA GLU A 70 4.19 -22.20 -9.43
C GLU A 70 3.97 -22.07 -10.93
N ALA A 71 3.31 -21.00 -11.38
CA ALA A 71 3.10 -20.72 -12.80
C ALA A 71 4.37 -20.28 -13.56
N ILE A 72 5.41 -19.78 -12.88
CA ILE A 72 6.62 -19.23 -13.53
C ILE A 72 7.91 -20.00 -13.24
N ASP A 73 7.89 -20.91 -12.28
CA ASP A 73 9.05 -21.69 -11.85
C ASP A 73 8.64 -23.07 -11.32
N ARG A 74 8.47 -23.22 -10.00
CA ARG A 74 8.07 -24.48 -9.36
C ARG A 74 7.31 -24.21 -8.05
N ARG A 75 6.58 -25.21 -7.57
CA ARG A 75 5.86 -25.11 -6.30
C ARG A 75 6.83 -25.15 -5.10
N TYR A 76 6.84 -24.10 -4.29
CA TYR A 76 7.58 -24.04 -3.03
C TYR A 76 6.70 -24.37 -1.82
N ALA A 77 7.32 -24.72 -0.69
CA ALA A 77 6.58 -24.98 0.53
C ALA A 77 5.86 -23.71 1.02
N LEU A 78 4.56 -23.82 1.32
CA LEU A 78 3.74 -22.69 1.78
C LEU A 78 4.33 -22.02 3.04
N ARG A 79 4.91 -22.82 3.95
CA ARG A 79 5.57 -22.32 5.16
C ARG A 79 6.70 -21.34 4.86
N ASP A 80 7.53 -21.63 3.85
CA ASP A 80 8.65 -20.77 3.47
C ASP A 80 8.16 -19.46 2.85
N LEU A 81 7.14 -19.55 2.00
CA LEU A 81 6.53 -18.38 1.36
C LEU A 81 5.76 -17.50 2.37
N TRP A 82 5.11 -18.12 3.36
CA TRP A 82 4.43 -17.44 4.44
C TRP A 82 5.42 -16.73 5.36
N ALA A 83 6.47 -17.42 5.82
CA ALA A 83 7.54 -16.81 6.60
C ALA A 83 8.16 -15.62 5.84
N ALA A 84 8.30 -15.72 4.51
CA ALA A 84 8.90 -14.67 3.69
C ALA A 84 7.97 -13.46 3.58
N SER A 85 6.67 -13.72 3.52
CA SER A 85 5.63 -12.70 3.50
C SER A 85 5.58 -11.93 4.81
N VAL A 86 5.59 -12.65 5.94
CA VAL A 86 5.59 -12.03 7.28
C VAL A 86 6.88 -11.24 7.52
N ALA A 87 8.04 -11.80 7.17
CA ALA A 87 9.33 -11.09 7.28
C ALA A 87 9.35 -9.82 6.40
N GLY A 88 8.82 -9.89 5.18
CA GLY A 88 8.68 -8.72 4.32
C GLY A 88 7.82 -7.62 4.95
N VAL A 89 6.68 -7.98 5.55
CA VAL A 89 5.85 -7.02 6.28
C VAL A 89 6.58 -6.42 7.48
N ALA A 90 7.29 -7.24 8.26
CA ALA A 90 8.07 -6.76 9.40
C ALA A 90 9.14 -5.74 8.96
N ILE A 91 9.81 -6.01 7.83
CA ILE A 91 10.80 -5.08 7.30
C ILE A 91 10.16 -3.80 6.77
N ASN A 92 8.94 -3.86 6.21
CA ASN A 92 8.23 -2.64 5.79
C ASN A 92 7.97 -1.67 6.96
N TYR A 93 7.88 -2.15 8.21
CA TYR A 93 7.78 -1.27 9.39
C TYR A 93 9.10 -0.59 9.74
N LEU A 94 10.24 -1.22 9.44
CA LEU A 94 11.58 -0.69 9.71
C LEU A 94 12.09 0.21 8.57
N ILE A 95 11.99 -0.29 7.34
CA ILE A 95 12.47 0.34 6.13
C ILE A 95 11.28 0.35 5.15
N PRO A 96 10.64 1.51 4.96
CA PRO A 96 9.49 1.64 4.10
C PRO A 96 9.76 1.02 2.72
N ARG A 97 8.80 0.22 2.23
CA ARG A 97 8.71 -0.32 0.86
C ARG A 97 9.78 -1.34 0.45
N SER A 98 10.76 -1.64 1.30
CA SER A 98 11.83 -2.59 0.99
C SER A 98 11.47 -4.07 1.22
N GLY A 99 10.39 -4.33 1.96
CA GLY A 99 10.01 -5.66 2.42
C GLY A 99 9.70 -6.65 1.30
N GLU A 100 9.15 -6.16 0.19
CA GLU A 100 8.78 -6.99 -0.96
C GLU A 100 10.00 -7.47 -1.76
N LEU A 101 11.00 -6.59 -1.94
CA LEU A 101 12.27 -6.93 -2.56
C LEU A 101 13.03 -7.95 -1.69
N LEU A 102 13.05 -7.74 -0.38
CA LEU A 102 13.75 -8.60 0.56
C LEU A 102 13.09 -9.98 0.68
N LYS A 103 11.75 -10.05 0.64
CA LYS A 103 11.00 -11.31 0.51
C LYS A 103 11.44 -12.10 -0.74
N CYS A 104 11.50 -11.45 -1.91
CA CYS A 104 11.90 -12.09 -3.16
C CYS A 104 13.38 -12.52 -3.15
N ALA A 105 14.26 -11.69 -2.59
CA ALA A 105 15.68 -12.00 -2.44
C ALA A 105 15.89 -13.18 -1.49
N TRP A 106 15.17 -13.21 -0.38
CA TRP A 106 15.28 -14.30 0.60
C TRP A 106 14.79 -15.63 0.03
N VAL A 107 13.63 -15.65 -0.63
CA VAL A 107 13.13 -16.86 -1.30
C VAL A 107 14.06 -17.29 -2.43
N GLY A 108 14.49 -16.36 -3.29
CA GLY A 108 15.44 -16.68 -4.37
C GLY A 108 16.74 -17.29 -3.86
N LYS A 109 17.31 -16.75 -2.78
CA LYS A 109 18.52 -17.30 -2.14
C LYS A 109 18.28 -18.67 -1.50
N LYS A 110 17.13 -18.89 -0.86
CA LYS A 110 16.80 -20.15 -0.18
C LYS A 110 16.45 -21.27 -1.16
N THR A 111 15.83 -20.95 -2.29
CA THR A 111 15.28 -21.94 -3.22
C THR A 111 16.03 -22.06 -4.54
N GLY A 112 17.05 -21.21 -4.78
CA GLY A 112 17.80 -21.15 -6.03
C GLY A 112 17.04 -20.51 -7.19
N SER A 113 15.88 -19.90 -6.94
CA SER A 113 15.10 -19.22 -7.98
C SER A 113 15.73 -17.90 -8.39
N SER A 114 15.42 -17.45 -9.60
CA SER A 114 15.81 -16.14 -10.10
C SER A 114 15.04 -15.03 -9.37
N THR A 115 15.72 -14.25 -8.52
CA THR A 115 15.11 -13.11 -7.83
C THR A 115 14.39 -12.13 -8.77
N PRO A 116 14.92 -11.77 -9.96
CA PRO A 116 14.19 -10.96 -10.93
C PRO A 116 12.84 -11.54 -11.36
N ARG A 117 12.74 -12.87 -11.53
CA ARG A 117 11.47 -13.53 -11.87
C ARG A 117 10.46 -13.42 -10.72
N LEU A 118 10.91 -13.61 -9.47
CA LEU A 118 10.07 -13.44 -8.27
C LEU A 118 9.60 -11.99 -8.08
N ILE A 119 10.44 -11.00 -8.41
CA ILE A 119 10.01 -9.58 -8.37
C ILE A 119 8.90 -9.33 -9.40
N GLY A 120 8.99 -9.95 -10.58
CA GLY A 120 7.96 -9.86 -11.62
C GLY A 120 6.57 -10.32 -11.15
N THR A 121 6.49 -11.38 -10.32
CA THR A 121 5.21 -11.84 -9.77
C THR A 121 4.62 -10.84 -8.80
N VAL A 122 5.45 -10.25 -7.93
CA VAL A 122 4.99 -9.22 -6.99
C VAL A 122 4.49 -7.97 -7.71
N VAL A 123 5.20 -7.49 -8.74
CA VAL A 123 4.74 -6.34 -9.54
C VAL A 123 3.39 -6.64 -10.21
N THR A 124 3.21 -7.85 -10.72
CA THR A 124 1.95 -8.29 -11.32
C THR A 124 0.83 -8.36 -10.28
N GLU A 125 1.10 -8.89 -9.08
CA GLU A 125 0.19 -8.88 -7.94
C GLU A 125 -0.28 -7.44 -7.63
N ARG A 126 0.66 -6.48 -7.54
CA ARG A 126 0.33 -5.07 -7.27
C ARG A 126 -0.53 -4.43 -8.33
N ALA A 127 -0.25 -4.71 -9.60
CA ALA A 127 -1.06 -4.18 -10.70
C ALA A 127 -2.51 -4.70 -10.59
N ILE A 128 -2.68 -5.99 -10.31
CA ILE A 128 -4.00 -6.59 -10.13
C ILE A 128 -4.70 -6.01 -8.90
N ASP A 129 -4.00 -5.87 -7.76
CA ASP A 129 -4.57 -5.32 -6.54
C ASP A 129 -5.07 -3.87 -6.75
N VAL A 130 -4.31 -3.03 -7.48
CA VAL A 130 -4.73 -1.65 -7.82
C VAL A 130 -5.95 -1.64 -8.74
N LEU A 131 -5.99 -2.54 -9.73
CA LEU A 131 -7.17 -2.68 -10.61
C LEU A 131 -8.41 -3.11 -9.82
N CYS A 132 -8.28 -4.11 -8.95
CA CYS A 132 -9.36 -4.56 -8.08
C CYS A 132 -9.83 -3.46 -7.13
N LEU A 133 -8.89 -2.72 -6.52
CA LEU A 133 -9.21 -1.59 -5.65
C LEU A 133 -10.00 -0.52 -6.42
N LEU A 134 -9.56 -0.18 -7.63
CA LEU A 134 -10.24 0.80 -8.47
C LEU A 134 -11.66 0.33 -8.83
N LEU A 135 -11.83 -0.94 -9.19
CA LEU A 135 -13.15 -1.51 -9.47
C LEU A 135 -14.08 -1.45 -8.26
N ILE A 136 -13.59 -1.82 -7.08
CA ILE A 136 -14.36 -1.78 -5.83
C ILE A 136 -14.75 -0.34 -5.49
N VAL A 137 -13.81 0.60 -5.62
CA VAL A 137 -14.06 2.03 -5.37
C VAL A 137 -15.11 2.56 -6.35
N CYS A 138 -14.96 2.31 -7.65
CA CYS A 138 -15.95 2.71 -8.66
C CYS A 138 -17.33 2.10 -8.41
N LEU A 139 -17.37 0.82 -8.01
CA LEU A 139 -18.62 0.16 -7.64
C LEU A 139 -19.26 0.80 -6.41
N GLY A 140 -18.47 1.13 -5.39
CA GLY A 140 -18.96 1.85 -4.20
C GLY A 140 -19.54 3.23 -4.55
N PHE A 141 -18.84 4.01 -5.37
CA PHE A 141 -19.36 5.30 -5.87
C PHE A 141 -20.65 5.15 -6.67
N PHE A 142 -20.77 4.09 -7.46
CA PHE A 142 -21.97 3.84 -8.26
C PHE A 142 -23.16 3.41 -7.40
N LEU A 143 -22.93 2.54 -6.42
CA LEU A 143 -23.97 2.04 -5.51
C LEU A 143 -24.46 3.14 -4.54
N GLU A 144 -23.55 3.96 -4.03
CA GLU A 144 -23.84 5.01 -3.05
C GLU A 144 -23.92 6.41 -3.68
N TYR A 145 -24.23 6.50 -4.99
CA TYR A 145 -24.21 7.75 -5.74
C TYR A 145 -25.06 8.85 -5.09
N ASP A 146 -26.29 8.51 -4.70
CA ASP A 146 -27.23 9.48 -4.13
C ASP A 146 -26.77 10.01 -2.77
N VAL A 147 -26.26 9.12 -1.91
CA VAL A 147 -25.69 9.47 -0.59
C VAL A 147 -24.46 10.35 -0.75
N LEU A 148 -23.62 10.05 -1.73
CA LEU A 148 -22.37 10.76 -1.94
C LEU A 148 -22.59 12.16 -2.51
N ILE A 149 -23.54 12.32 -3.43
CA ILE A 149 -23.90 13.63 -4.00
C ILE A 149 -24.61 14.50 -2.97
N SER A 150 -25.55 13.97 -2.18
CA SER A 150 -26.22 14.74 -1.14
C SER A 150 -25.23 15.24 -0.08
N PHE A 151 -24.31 14.40 0.39
CA PHE A 151 -23.24 14.80 1.30
C PHE A 151 -22.33 15.91 0.72
N LEU A 152 -21.93 15.79 -0.55
CA LEU A 152 -21.04 16.77 -1.18
C LEU A 152 -21.69 18.14 -1.37
N LEU A 153 -23.00 18.17 -1.66
CA LEU A 153 -23.75 19.40 -1.90
C LEU A 153 -24.20 20.08 -0.60
N GLU A 154 -24.71 19.30 0.35
CA GLU A 154 -25.38 19.84 1.54
C GLU A 154 -24.40 20.14 2.68
N GLU A 155 -23.48 19.21 2.96
CA GLU A 155 -22.55 19.32 4.10
C GLU A 155 -21.22 19.95 3.68
N ALA A 156 -20.62 19.43 2.61
CA ALA A 156 -19.28 19.84 2.20
C ALA A 156 -19.26 21.09 1.30
N LYS A 157 -20.42 21.51 0.77
CA LYS A 157 -20.59 22.67 -0.14
C LYS A 157 -19.59 22.68 -1.30
N VAL A 158 -19.21 21.50 -1.79
CA VAL A 158 -18.20 21.38 -2.84
C VAL A 158 -18.89 21.54 -4.19
N PRO A 159 -18.46 22.47 -5.06
CA PRO A 159 -19.07 22.63 -6.37
C PRO A 159 -18.81 21.40 -7.25
N PHE A 160 -19.83 20.96 -7.99
CA PHE A 160 -19.82 19.70 -8.75
C PHE A 160 -18.60 19.53 -9.68
N TRP A 161 -18.08 20.62 -10.24
CA TRP A 161 -16.93 20.58 -11.15
C TRP A 161 -15.65 20.09 -10.48
N LEU A 162 -15.46 20.30 -9.18
CA LEU A 162 -14.28 19.79 -8.45
C LEU A 162 -14.31 18.25 -8.33
N PHE A 163 -15.50 17.65 -8.22
CA PHE A 163 -15.66 16.20 -8.23
C PHE A 163 -15.26 15.61 -9.59
N TYR A 164 -15.76 16.19 -10.69
CA TYR A 164 -15.37 15.79 -12.04
C TYR A 164 -13.89 16.07 -12.34
N LEU A 165 -13.33 17.15 -11.79
CA LEU A 165 -11.90 17.47 -11.89
C LEU A 165 -11.05 16.41 -11.15
N GLY A 166 -11.51 15.93 -10.00
CA GLY A 166 -10.88 14.84 -9.25
C GLY A 166 -10.91 13.50 -10.01
N LEU A 167 -12.06 13.15 -10.58
CA LEU A 167 -12.21 11.97 -11.45
C LEU A 167 -11.32 12.07 -12.69
N PHE A 168 -11.33 13.22 -13.38
CA PHE A 168 -10.53 13.48 -14.57
C PHE A 168 -9.03 13.48 -14.25
N GLY A 169 -8.64 14.07 -13.13
CA GLY A 169 -7.27 14.04 -12.61
C GLY A 169 -6.80 12.62 -12.28
N GLY A 170 -7.68 11.80 -11.68
CA GLY A 170 -7.41 10.38 -11.42
C GLY A 170 -7.16 9.58 -12.70
N VAL A 171 -8.04 9.73 -13.70
CA VAL A 171 -7.90 9.07 -15.01
C VAL A 171 -6.64 9.55 -15.74
N LEU A 172 -6.35 10.85 -15.73
CA LEU A 172 -5.13 11.41 -16.31
C LEU A 172 -3.86 10.91 -15.62
N SER A 173 -3.90 10.76 -14.28
CA SER A 173 -2.79 10.21 -13.50
C SER A 173 -2.51 8.75 -13.88
N LEU A 174 -3.56 7.94 -14.04
CA LEU A 174 -3.44 6.55 -14.48
C LEU A 174 -2.96 6.45 -15.93
N ALA A 175 -3.47 7.30 -16.83
CA ALA A 175 -3.03 7.38 -18.21
C ALA A 175 -1.56 7.81 -18.32
N PHE A 176 -1.14 8.79 -17.50
CA PHE A 176 0.26 9.23 -17.41
C PHE A 176 1.17 8.11 -16.91
N LEU A 177 0.76 7.35 -15.89
CA LEU A 177 1.50 6.18 -15.42
C LEU A 177 1.59 5.09 -16.49
N PHE A 178 0.52 4.84 -17.23
CA PHE A 178 0.51 3.87 -18.32
C PHE A 178 1.42 4.29 -19.50
N VAL A 179 1.39 5.56 -19.87
CA VAL A 179 2.22 6.13 -20.94
C VAL A 179 3.69 6.11 -20.54
N THR A 180 4.02 6.51 -19.31
CA THR A 180 5.40 6.49 -18.82
C THR A 180 5.96 5.06 -18.74
N GLN A 181 5.15 4.06 -18.36
CA GLN A 181 5.54 2.65 -18.43
C GLN A 181 5.79 2.15 -19.86
N ARG A 182 5.00 2.58 -20.85
CA ARG A 182 5.21 2.23 -22.26
C ARG A 182 6.44 2.90 -22.87
N LEU A 183 6.70 4.16 -22.50
CA LEU A 183 7.87 4.90 -22.97
C LEU A 183 9.17 4.37 -22.36
N ALA A 184 9.16 3.97 -21.09
CA ALA A 184 10.31 3.33 -20.42
C ALA A 184 10.73 2.01 -21.09
N LYS A 185 9.78 1.23 -21.61
CA LYS A 185 10.08 -0.02 -22.33
C LYS A 185 10.65 0.17 -23.75
N ARG A 186 10.56 1.38 -24.34
CA ARG A 186 10.86 1.59 -25.77
C ARG A 186 12.24 2.17 -26.09
N LYS A 187 12.97 2.79 -25.16
CA LYS A 187 14.32 3.33 -25.45
C LYS A 187 15.26 3.33 -24.23
N GLY A 188 16.44 2.74 -24.39
CA GLY A 188 17.60 2.85 -23.49
C GLY A 188 18.27 4.22 -23.50
N GLY A 189 17.48 5.28 -23.29
CA GLY A 189 17.95 6.67 -23.21
C GLY A 189 17.94 7.22 -21.78
N VAL A 190 18.16 8.54 -21.63
CA VAL A 190 18.16 9.32 -20.37
C VAL A 190 16.94 9.00 -19.48
N PHE A 191 15.81 8.61 -20.08
CA PHE A 191 14.59 8.24 -19.37
C PHE A 191 14.65 6.87 -18.68
N ALA A 192 15.44 5.91 -19.17
CA ALA A 192 15.71 4.66 -18.44
C ALA A 192 16.47 4.95 -17.13
N LYS A 193 17.39 5.93 -17.15
CA LYS A 193 18.09 6.40 -15.93
C LYS A 193 17.15 7.14 -14.97
N VAL A 194 16.12 7.85 -15.48
CA VAL A 194 15.08 8.48 -14.65
C VAL A 194 14.10 7.43 -14.12
N TRP A 195 13.80 6.39 -14.89
CA TRP A 195 13.01 5.24 -14.46
C TRP A 195 13.74 4.43 -13.37
N ASP A 196 15.06 4.24 -13.50
CA ASP A 196 15.91 3.69 -12.45
C ASP A 196 15.95 4.61 -11.21
N LEU A 197 15.86 5.93 -11.40
CA LEU A 197 15.76 6.91 -10.31
C LEU A 197 14.41 6.86 -9.60
N ILE A 198 13.33 6.59 -10.33
CA ILE A 198 11.96 6.43 -9.83
C ILE A 198 11.79 5.07 -9.13
N ILE A 199 12.36 4.00 -9.66
CA ILE A 199 12.48 2.70 -8.98
C ILE A 199 13.37 2.82 -7.74
N ALA A 200 14.41 3.66 -7.76
CA ALA A 200 15.23 3.96 -6.58
C ALA A 200 14.55 4.94 -5.59
N LEU A 201 13.42 5.55 -5.97
CA LEU A 201 12.55 6.39 -5.13
C LEU A 201 11.30 5.62 -4.64
N TRP A 202 11.09 4.41 -5.14
CA TRP A 202 10.07 3.45 -4.71
C TRP A 202 10.67 2.39 -3.80
#